data_AF-A0A961TXI9-F1
#
_entry.id   AF-A0A961TXI9-F1
#
_cell.length_a   1.000
_cell.length_b   1.000
_cell.length_c   1.000
_cell.angle_alpha   90.00
_cell.angle_beta   90.00
_cell.angle_gamma   90.00
#
_symmetry.space_group_name_H-M   'P 1'
#
loop_
_entity.id
_entity.type
_entity.pdbx_description
1 polymer ?
#
loop_
_entity_poly.entity_id
_entity_poly.type
_entity_poly.pdbx_seq_one_letter_code
_entity_poly.pdbx_strand_id
1 'polypeptide(L)'
;MSNVRMVVSLTLRALPDRIDCAVKKSSGVVHLSKWDPSLDAVVAAPKHHKVLFENERLRVLEVTLEPHDEEPVHHHRWPSIFVLDQIKPPVVDISPEGARLPPNRDVIRALEKWDGNGCLV
;
A
#
# COMPACT_ATOMS: atom_id res chain seq x y z
N MET A 1 4.77 -0.32 23.89
CA MET A 1 5.35 0.25 22.66
C MET A 1 4.84 -0.63 21.54
N SER A 2 3.84 -0.16 20.79
CA SER A 2 3.06 -1.03 19.90
C SER A 2 3.59 -0.88 18.48
N ASN A 3 3.97 -1.99 17.87
CA ASN A 3 4.46 -2.06 16.49
C ASN A 3 3.32 -1.62 15.55
N VAL A 4 3.66 -0.93 14.47
CA VAL A 4 2.67 -0.62 13.42
C VAL A 4 2.59 -1.84 12.51
N ARG A 5 1.48 -2.56 12.58
CA ARG A 5 1.16 -3.62 11.64
C ARG A 5 0.20 -3.07 10.60
N MET A 6 0.53 -3.30 9.34
CA MET A 6 -0.23 -2.89 8.16
C MET A 6 -0.43 -4.14 7.32
N VAL A 7 -1.43 -4.95 7.68
CA VAL A 7 -1.46 -6.33 7.21
C VAL A 7 -2.65 -6.53 6.29
N VAL A 8 -2.48 -6.10 5.05
CA VAL A 8 -2.72 -6.89 3.82
C VAL A 8 -2.61 -5.93 2.63
N SER A 9 -1.56 -6.06 1.81
CA SER A 9 -1.60 -5.58 0.42
C SER A 9 -2.09 -6.73 -0.44
N LEU A 10 -3.36 -6.65 -0.90
CA LEU A 10 -3.88 -7.58 -1.89
C LEU A 10 -3.54 -7.06 -3.28
N THR A 11 -2.49 -7.59 -3.88
CA THR A 11 -2.05 -7.17 -5.21
C THR A 11 -2.78 -8.01 -6.26
N LEU A 12 -3.70 -7.40 -7.02
CA LEU A 12 -4.52 -8.10 -8.02
C LEU A 12 -3.76 -8.20 -9.34
N ARG A 13 -3.30 -9.41 -9.69
CA ARG A 13 -2.70 -9.67 -11.00
C ARG A 13 -3.81 -9.64 -12.04
N ALA A 14 -3.82 -8.62 -12.89
CA ALA A 14 -4.74 -8.56 -14.01
C ALA A 14 -4.48 -9.77 -14.93
N LEU A 15 -5.45 -10.68 -15.01
CA LEU A 15 -5.60 -11.53 -16.19
C LEU A 15 -6.06 -10.64 -17.35
N PRO A 16 -5.77 -10.99 -18.62
CA PRO A 16 -6.21 -10.20 -19.77
C PRO A 16 -7.73 -9.94 -19.78
N ASP A 17 -8.51 -10.78 -19.10
CA ASP A 17 -9.97 -10.69 -19.05
C ASP A 17 -10.51 -10.48 -17.63
N ARG A 18 -10.72 -9.20 -17.29
CA ARG A 18 -11.51 -8.67 -16.15
C ARG A 18 -10.92 -8.80 -14.74
N ILE A 19 -10.41 -7.67 -14.24
CA ILE A 19 -10.80 -7.12 -12.93
C ILE A 19 -11.00 -5.62 -13.10
N ASP A 20 -12.24 -5.17 -13.34
CA ASP A 20 -12.62 -3.77 -13.06
C ASP A 20 -12.87 -3.67 -11.55
N CYS A 21 -11.79 -3.58 -10.77
CA CYS A 21 -11.90 -2.85 -9.52
C CYS A 21 -12.17 -1.41 -9.95
N ALA A 22 -13.33 -0.86 -9.58
CA ALA A 22 -13.65 0.54 -9.80
C ALA A 22 -12.77 1.44 -8.92
N VAL A 23 -11.45 1.37 -9.14
CA VAL A 23 -10.52 2.45 -8.86
C VAL A 23 -10.95 3.56 -9.80
N LYS A 24 -11.32 4.73 -9.26
CA LYS A 24 -11.46 5.94 -10.08
C LYS A 24 -10.22 6.03 -10.96
N LYS A 25 -10.36 5.78 -12.26
CA LYS A 25 -9.32 6.00 -13.26
C LYS A 25 -8.98 7.48 -13.19
N SER A 26 -7.97 7.85 -12.39
CA SER A 26 -7.21 9.04 -12.70
C SER A 26 -6.63 8.77 -14.09
N SER A 27 -6.78 9.73 -14.98
CA SER A 27 -6.72 9.64 -16.44
C SER A 27 -5.37 9.24 -17.05
N GLY A 28 -4.46 8.62 -16.28
CA GLY A 28 -3.21 8.07 -16.77
C GLY A 28 -3.31 6.56 -16.95
N VAL A 29 -3.29 6.09 -18.20
CA VAL A 29 -3.00 4.68 -18.50
C VAL A 29 -1.57 4.41 -18.02
N VAL A 30 -1.41 3.76 -16.86
CA VAL A 30 -0.10 3.27 -16.43
C VAL A 30 0.26 2.13 -17.38
N HIS A 31 1.17 2.39 -18.30
CA HIS A 31 1.76 1.34 -19.12
C HIS A 31 2.50 0.38 -18.19
N LEU A 32 1.92 -0.80 -17.92
CA LEU A 32 2.53 -1.89 -17.13
C LEU A 32 3.92 -2.31 -17.64
N SER A 33 4.30 -1.86 -18.84
CA SER A 33 5.56 -2.14 -19.52
C SER A 33 6.78 -1.33 -19.03
N LYS A 34 6.65 -0.50 -17.99
CA LYS A 34 7.77 0.27 -17.39
C LYS A 34 8.00 -0.03 -15.90
N TRP A 35 7.62 -1.20 -15.43
CA TRP A 35 7.88 -1.63 -14.06
C TRP A 35 9.29 -2.21 -13.92
N ASP A 36 10.10 -1.68 -13.00
CA ASP A 36 11.41 -2.24 -12.65
C ASP A 36 11.24 -3.35 -11.60
N PRO A 37 11.58 -4.62 -11.91
CA PRO A 37 11.47 -5.71 -10.96
C PRO A 37 12.31 -5.53 -9.68
N SER A 38 13.38 -4.73 -9.73
CA SER A 38 14.21 -4.44 -8.55
C SER A 38 13.50 -3.56 -7.53
N LEU A 39 12.48 -2.82 -7.96
CA LEU A 39 11.64 -1.96 -7.12
C LEU A 39 10.34 -2.64 -6.66
N ASP A 40 10.17 -3.96 -6.90
CA ASP A 40 9.07 -4.71 -6.28
C ASP A 40 9.18 -4.65 -4.76
N ALA A 41 8.06 -4.46 -4.07
CA ALA A 41 8.03 -4.28 -2.62
C ALA A 41 8.77 -5.39 -1.85
N VAL A 42 8.60 -6.66 -2.24
CA VAL A 42 9.24 -7.80 -1.57
C VAL A 42 10.75 -7.89 -1.83
N VAL A 43 11.23 -7.29 -2.93
CA VAL A 43 12.65 -7.28 -3.32
C VAL A 43 13.35 -6.08 -2.68
N ALA A 44 12.75 -4.90 -2.78
CA ALA A 44 13.32 -3.65 -2.29
C ALA A 44 13.23 -3.50 -0.77
N ALA A 45 12.17 -4.02 -0.15
CA ALA A 45 11.91 -3.91 1.29
C ALA A 45 11.62 -5.29 1.94
N PRO A 46 12.54 -6.27 1.85
CA PRO A 46 12.31 -7.66 2.29
C PRO A 46 12.18 -7.80 3.81
N LYS A 47 12.65 -6.81 4.58
CA LYS A 47 12.49 -6.76 6.04
C LYS A 47 11.03 -6.47 6.43
N HIS A 48 10.32 -5.70 5.60
CA HIS A 48 8.99 -5.18 5.90
C HIS A 48 7.89 -6.00 5.24
N HIS A 49 8.16 -6.57 4.06
CA HIS A 49 7.19 -7.29 3.24
C HIS A 49 7.39 -8.80 3.31
N LYS A 50 6.35 -9.50 3.78
CA LYS A 50 6.32 -10.96 3.80
C LYS A 50 5.17 -11.48 2.94
N VAL A 51 5.49 -12.37 1.99
CA VAL A 51 4.47 -13.06 1.19
C VAL A 51 3.79 -14.12 2.06
N LEU A 52 2.50 -13.93 2.33
CA LEU A 52 1.68 -14.93 3.04
C LEU A 52 1.06 -15.93 2.06
N PHE A 53 0.67 -15.45 0.88
CA PHE A 53 0.07 -16.25 -0.17
C PHE A 53 0.30 -15.60 -1.54
N GLU A 54 0.55 -16.41 -2.57
CA GLU A 54 0.68 -15.93 -3.94
C GLU A 54 0.24 -17.00 -4.94
N ASN A 55 -0.55 -16.58 -5.94
CA ASN A 55 -0.91 -17.39 -7.11
C ASN A 55 -0.98 -16.52 -8.38
N GLU A 56 -1.50 -17.04 -9.50
CA GLU A 56 -1.56 -16.28 -10.75
C GLU A 56 -2.52 -15.08 -10.70
N ARG A 57 -3.44 -15.03 -9.73
CA ARG A 57 -4.50 -14.02 -9.63
C ARG A 57 -4.21 -12.94 -8.60
N LEU A 58 -3.56 -13.30 -7.50
CA LEU A 58 -3.33 -12.37 -6.41
C LEU A 58 -2.09 -12.71 -5.59
N ARG A 59 -1.59 -11.70 -4.90
CA ARG A 59 -0.59 -11.80 -3.84
C ARG A 59 -1.14 -11.17 -2.56
N VAL A 60 -0.96 -11.85 -1.43
CA VAL A 60 -1.25 -11.32 -0.09
C VAL A 60 0.08 -11.08 0.62
N LEU A 61 0.32 -9.82 0.98
CA LEU A 61 1.50 -9.40 1.72
C LEU A 61 1.13 -8.99 3.14
N GLU A 62 1.85 -9.51 4.12
CA GLU A 62 1.97 -8.91 5.44
C GLU A 62 3.02 -7.79 5.37
N VAL A 63 2.67 -6.59 5.82
CA VAL A 63 3.58 -5.45 5.92
C VAL A 63 3.69 -5.03 7.39
N THR A 64 4.92 -4.99 7.91
CA THR A 64 5.17 -4.58 9.31
C THR A 64 6.29 -3.56 9.36
N LEU A 65 6.05 -2.46 10.07
CA LEU A 65 7.05 -1.46 10.38
C LEU A 65 7.18 -1.34 11.90
N GLU A 66 8.41 -1.37 12.38
CA GLU A 66 8.70 -1.05 13.77
C GLU A 66 8.61 0.47 14.01
N PRO A 67 8.41 0.92 15.26
CA PRO A 67 8.44 2.35 15.56
C PRO A 67 9.76 2.98 15.11
N HIS A 68 9.66 4.10 14.39
CA HIS A 68 10.80 4.82 13.78
C HIS A 68 11.52 4.08 12.65
N ASP A 69 10.93 3.01 12.10
CA ASP A 69 11.43 2.35 10.90
C ASP A 69 10.96 3.09 9.63
N GLU A 70 11.75 2.99 8.56
CA GLU A 70 11.45 3.56 7.25
C GLU A 70 11.64 2.48 6.19
N GLU A 71 10.67 2.34 5.29
CA GLU A 71 10.77 1.41 4.18
C GLU A 71 11.64 1.96 3.07
N PRO A 72 12.52 1.15 2.47
CA PRO A 72 13.16 1.49 1.21
C PRO A 72 12.12 1.84 0.14
N VAL A 73 12.46 2.79 -0.73
CA VAL A 73 11.61 3.21 -1.85
C VAL A 73 11.31 2.00 -2.75
N HIS A 74 10.02 1.77 -3.00
CA HIS A 74 9.53 0.69 -3.82
C HIS A 74 8.20 1.08 -4.49
N HIS A 75 7.73 0.28 -5.44
CA HIS A 75 6.39 0.43 -6.01
C HIS A 75 5.75 -0.92 -6.34
N HIS A 76 4.42 -0.95 -6.35
CA HIS A 76 3.70 -2.20 -6.58
C HIS A 76 3.45 -2.40 -8.06
N ARG A 77 3.75 -3.61 -8.57
CA ARG A 77 3.53 -3.96 -9.98
C ARG A 77 2.05 -3.92 -10.36
N TRP A 78 1.17 -4.37 -9.48
CA TRP A 78 -0.27 -4.43 -9.73
C TRP A 78 -1.06 -3.61 -8.70
N PRO A 79 -2.32 -3.24 -9.00
CA PRO A 79 -3.19 -2.54 -8.07
C PRO A 79 -3.29 -3.27 -6.73
N SER A 80 -3.33 -2.52 -5.63
CA SER A 80 -3.33 -3.05 -4.27
C SER A 80 -4.53 -2.53 -3.48
N ILE A 81 -5.10 -3.39 -2.63
CA ILE A 81 -5.96 -2.98 -1.52
C ILE A 81 -5.12 -3.01 -0.27
N PHE A 82 -5.19 -1.97 0.56
CA PHE A 82 -4.50 -1.92 1.85
C PHE A 82 -5.50 -2.10 2.98
N VAL A 83 -5.25 -3.08 3.85
CA VAL A 83 -5.96 -3.23 5.11
C VAL A 83 -5.06 -2.72 6.23
N LEU A 84 -5.53 -1.71 6.95
CA LEU A 84 -4.83 -1.13 8.10
C LEU A 84 -5.49 -1.67 9.37
N ASP A 85 -4.78 -2.56 10.07
CA ASP A 85 -5.26 -3.24 11.27
C ASP A 85 -4.65 -2.68 12.56
N GLN A 86 -3.40 -2.21 12.53
CA GLN A 86 -2.73 -1.62 13.69
C GLN A 86 -1.95 -0.37 13.32
N ILE A 87 -2.69 0.70 13.00
CA ILE A 87 -2.13 2.02 12.74
C ILE A 87 -2.40 2.98 13.90
N LYS A 88 -1.41 3.82 14.21
CA LYS A 88 -1.55 4.88 15.21
C LYS A 88 -1.61 6.24 14.51
N PRO A 89 -2.78 6.90 14.46
CA PRO A 89 -2.87 8.29 14.00
C PRO A 89 -2.04 9.24 14.88
N PRO A 90 -1.59 10.39 14.33
CA PRO A 90 -1.89 10.90 12.99
C PRO A 90 -0.99 10.27 11.90
N VAL A 91 -1.59 10.02 10.74
CA VAL A 91 -0.85 9.70 9.50
C VAL A 91 -0.80 10.96 8.66
N VAL A 92 0.38 11.30 8.16
CA VAL A 92 0.62 12.54 7.41
C VAL A 92 1.38 12.22 6.13
N ASP A 93 1.01 12.89 5.05
CA ASP A 93 1.84 12.95 3.85
C ASP A 93 2.86 14.08 4.00
N ILE A 94 4.13 13.79 3.74
CA ILE A 94 5.22 14.76 3.76
C ILE A 94 5.84 14.81 2.37
N SER A 95 6.02 16.00 1.82
CA SER A 95 6.68 16.20 0.52
C SER A 95 8.18 15.89 0.61
N PRO A 96 8.87 15.67 -0.52
CA PRO A 96 10.32 15.50 -0.53
C PRO A 96 11.09 16.66 0.13
N GLU A 97 10.51 17.87 0.10
CA GLU A 97 11.05 19.08 0.72
C GLU A 97 10.70 19.19 2.23
N GLY A 98 9.99 18.21 2.79
CA GLY A 98 9.63 18.15 4.21
C GLY A 98 8.32 18.86 4.58
N ALA A 99 7.57 19.38 3.60
CA ALA A 99 6.30 20.06 3.88
C ALA A 99 5.17 19.06 4.11
N ARG A 100 4.34 19.26 5.14
CA ARG A 100 3.11 18.49 5.32
C ARG A 100 2.12 18.82 4.20
N LEU A 101 1.72 17.81 3.44
CA LEU A 101 0.76 17.95 2.36
C LEU A 101 -0.68 17.95 2.91
N PRO A 102 -1.63 18.65 2.25
CA PRO A 102 -3.05 18.59 2.60
C PRO A 102 -3.58 17.15 2.43
N PRO A 103 -4.67 16.77 3.14
CA PRO A 103 -5.23 15.42 3.12
C PRO A 103 -6.01 15.16 1.82
N ASN A 104 -5.33 15.25 0.67
CA ASN A 104 -5.94 15.10 -0.64
C ASN A 104 -6.02 13.64 -1.08
N ARG A 105 -5.16 12.77 -0.53
CA ARG A 105 -5.20 11.33 -0.81
C ARG A 105 -6.38 10.68 -0.10
N ASP A 106 -7.08 9.79 -0.80
CA ASP A 106 -8.26 9.09 -0.27
C ASP A 106 -7.96 8.35 1.04
N VAL A 107 -6.76 7.76 1.17
CA VAL A 107 -6.33 7.08 2.41
C VAL A 107 -6.22 8.01 3.61
N ILE A 108 -5.69 9.24 3.43
CA ILE A 108 -5.57 10.21 4.52
C ILE A 108 -6.97 10.67 4.95
N ARG A 109 -7.86 10.95 3.98
CA ARG A 109 -9.26 11.31 4.26
C ARG A 109 -10.03 10.19 4.95
N ALA A 110 -9.76 8.94 4.61
CA ALA A 110 -10.37 7.78 5.25
C ALA A 110 -9.91 7.65 6.70
N LEU A 111 -8.61 7.81 6.95
CA LEU A 111 -8.02 7.78 8.30
C LEU A 111 -8.55 8.92 9.19
N GLU A 112 -8.76 10.12 8.65
CA GLU A 112 -9.36 11.25 9.41
C GLU A 112 -10.80 10.98 9.86
N LYS A 113 -11.53 10.10 9.15
CA LYS A 113 -12.92 9.74 9.45
C LYS A 113 -13.04 8.44 10.26
N TRP A 114 -11.97 7.65 10.34
CA TRP A 114 -11.98 6.38 11.04
C TRP A 114 -11.96 6.60 12.55
N ASP A 115 -12.82 5.89 13.26
CA ASP A 115 -13.03 6.02 14.71
C ASP A 115 -12.00 5.24 15.55
N GLY A 116 -11.06 4.55 14.89
CA GLY A 116 -10.05 3.71 15.53
C GLY A 116 -10.53 2.31 15.88
N ASN A 117 -11.77 1.94 15.52
CA ASN A 117 -12.32 0.61 15.78
C ASN A 117 -12.34 -0.25 14.50
N GLY A 118 -11.95 -1.51 14.63
CA GLY A 118 -11.93 -2.47 13.52
C GLY A 118 -10.77 -2.25 12.54
N CYS A 119 -10.91 -2.76 11.31
CA CYS A 119 -9.93 -2.55 10.24
C CYS A 119 -10.41 -1.46 9.29
N LEU A 120 -9.48 -0.65 8.76
CA LEU A 120 -9.75 0.27 7.66
C LEU A 120 -9.31 -0.37 6.34
N VAL A 121 -10.18 -0.37 5.32
CA VAL A 121 -9.96 -0.94 3.98
C VAL A 121 -10.21 0.12 2.91
#